data_AF-A0A920K6F2-F1
#
_entry.id   AF-A0A920K6F2-F1
#
_cell.length_a   1.000
_cell.length_b   1.000
_cell.length_c   1.000
_cell.angle_alpha   90.00
_cell.angle_beta   90.00
_cell.angle_gamma   90.00
#
_symmetry.space_group_name_H-M   'P 1'
#
loop_
_entity.id
_entity.type
_entity.pdbx_description
1 polymer ?
#
loop_
_entity_poly.entity_id
_entity_poly.type
_entity_poly.pdbx_seq_one_letter_code
_entity_poly.pdbx_strand_id
1 'polypeptide(L)' 'MLILNLQGTSPVVAGHSTSGNGFINLLGAKNIMDDFEGWKPVSTESILEKNPDYILVTKEE' A
#
# COMPACT_ATOMS: atom_id res chain seq x y z
N MET A 1 -1.75 -5.06 -1.10
CA MET A 1 -1.29 -3.69 -0.72
C MET A 1 -2.35 -2.67 -1.05
N LEU A 2 -2.30 -1.46 -0.46
CA LEU A 2 -3.24 -0.36 -0.75
C LEU A 2 -2.48 0.90 -1.18
N ILE A 3 -2.91 1.48 -2.30
CA ILE A 3 -2.41 2.74 -2.87
C ILE A 3 -3.44 3.83 -2.57
N LEU A 4 -3.00 4.90 -1.90
CA LEU A 4 -3.82 6.06 -1.58
C LEU A 4 -3.92 7.03 -2.76
N ASN A 5 -2.80 7.26 -3.42
CA ASN A 5 -2.73 8.09 -4.61
C ASN A 5 -1.45 7.82 -5.39
N LEU A 6 -1.42 8.34 -6.61
CA LEU A 6 -0.26 8.31 -7.49
C LEU A 6 0.35 9.71 -7.52
N GLN A 7 1.39 9.95 -6.71
CA GLN A 7 2.16 11.21 -6.79
C GLN A 7 3.26 11.05 -7.85
N GLY A 8 2.98 11.50 -9.07
CA GLY A 8 3.91 11.38 -10.18
C GLY A 8 4.16 9.92 -10.56
N THR A 9 5.41 9.46 -10.47
CA THR A 9 5.79 8.07 -10.80
C THR A 9 5.78 7.13 -9.61
N SER A 10 5.62 7.64 -8.39
CA SER A 10 5.73 6.85 -7.16
C SER A 10 4.39 6.75 -6.45
N PRO A 11 3.74 5.58 -6.40
CA PRO A 11 2.52 5.38 -5.63
C PRO A 11 2.77 5.58 -4.14
N VAL A 12 1.85 6.27 -3.45
CA VAL A 12 1.86 6.34 -1.99
C VAL A 12 1.08 5.16 -1.43
N VAL A 13 1.75 4.39 -0.58
CA VAL A 13 1.28 3.08 -0.14
C VAL A 13 1.12 3.03 1.38
N ALA A 14 0.14 2.25 1.83
CA ALA A 14 -0.18 2.02 3.23
C ALA A 14 0.85 1.10 3.92
N GLY A 15 1.67 1.67 4.80
CA GLY A 15 2.55 0.94 5.71
C GLY A 15 1.89 0.51 7.02
N HIS A 16 2.66 0.02 7.99
CA HIS A 16 2.21 -0.22 9.37
C HIS A 16 1.67 1.08 10.01
N SER A 17 0.82 0.94 11.04
CA SER A 17 0.15 2.06 11.72
C SER A 17 -0.70 2.96 10.81
N THR A 18 -1.13 2.50 9.63
CA THR A 18 -2.04 3.25 8.74
C THR A 18 -3.47 2.73 8.77
N SER A 19 -4.43 3.58 8.40
CA SER A 19 -5.81 3.15 8.16
C SER A 19 -5.91 2.13 7.03
N GLY A 20 -5.06 2.23 6.00
CA GLY A 20 -4.99 1.23 4.93
C GLY A 20 -4.55 -0.14 5.43
N ASN A 21 -3.56 -0.20 6.34
CA ASN A 21 -3.16 -1.45 6.99
C ASN A 21 -4.27 -2.03 7.87
N GLY A 22 -4.95 -1.20 8.66
CA GLY A 22 -6.11 -1.61 9.44
C GLY A 22 -7.24 -2.18 8.56
N PHE A 23 -7.50 -1.55 7.41
CA PHE A 23 -8.50 -2.02 6.46
C PHE A 23 -8.12 -3.36 5.84
N ILE A 24 -6.88 -3.54 5.39
CA ILE A 24 -6.39 -4.83 4.84
C ILE A 24 -6.54 -5.94 5.90
N ASN A 25 -6.15 -5.66 7.15
CA ASN A 25 -6.27 -6.63 8.25
C ASN A 25 -7.74 -6.95 8.58
N LEU A 26 -8.64 -5.97 8.50
CA LEU A 26 -10.08 -6.18 8.69
C LEU A 26 -10.67 -7.14 7.64
N LEU A 27 -10.16 -7.12 6.41
CA LEU A 27 -10.54 -8.06 5.35
C LEU A 27 -9.96 -9.48 5.57
N GLY A 28 -9.20 -9.71 6.65
CA GLY A 28 -8.49 -10.97 6.90
C GLY A 28 -7.29 -11.19 5.98
N ALA A 29 -6.85 -10.15 5.25
CA ALA A 29 -5.69 -10.20 4.38
C ALA A 29 -4.43 -9.71 5.11
N LYS A 30 -3.26 -10.05 4.58
CA LYS A 30 -1.96 -9.56 5.06
C LYS A 30 -1.52 -8.34 4.25
N ASN A 31 -1.12 -7.27 4.93
CA ASN A 31 -0.45 -6.16 4.26
C ASN A 31 1.02 -6.52 3.99
N ILE A 32 1.42 -6.59 2.72
CA ILE A 32 2.80 -6.92 2.32
C ILE A 32 3.79 -5.75 2.50
N MET A 33 3.27 -4.56 2.76
CA MET A 33 4.02 -3.31 2.92
C MET A 33 4.12 -2.91 4.40
N ASP A 34 4.04 -3.88 5.32
CA ASP A 34 4.08 -3.66 6.77
C ASP A 34 5.51 -3.46 7.33
N ASP A 35 6.51 -3.38 6.46
CA ASP A 35 7.93 -3.20 6.78
C ASP A 35 8.32 -1.75 7.09
N PHE A 36 7.45 -0.80 6.79
CA PHE A 36 7.62 0.60 7.17
C PHE A 36 6.37 1.16 7.83
N GLU A 37 6.55 2.16 8.69
CA GLU A 37 5.43 2.88 9.30
C GLU A 37 4.94 4.04 8.41
N GLY A 38 3.62 4.26 8.42
CA GLY A 38 2.97 5.42 7.82
C GLY A 38 2.69 5.28 6.32
N TRP A 39 2.31 6.39 5.70
CA TRP A 39 2.09 6.49 4.25
C TRP A 39 3.37 6.95 3.58
N LYS A 40 3.93 6.13 2.69
CA LYS A 40 5.19 6.48 2.01
C LYS A 40 5.10 6.27 0.50
N PRO A 41 5.73 7.14 -0.30
CA PRO A 41 5.96 6.84 -1.70
C PRO A 41 6.91 5.65 -1.80
N VAL A 42 6.56 4.66 -2.62
CA VAL A 42 7.40 3.50 -2.90
C VAL A 42 7.75 3.46 -4.39
N SER A 43 8.89 2.88 -4.73
CA SER A 43 9.27 2.69 -6.12
C SER A 43 8.54 1.49 -6.73
N THR A 44 8.38 1.51 -8.06
CA THR A 44 7.77 0.39 -8.80
C THR A 44 8.59 -0.89 -8.65
N GLU A 45 9.92 -0.79 -8.59
CA GLU A 45 10.82 -1.93 -8.39
C GLU A 45 10.58 -2.60 -7.04
N SER A 46 10.37 -1.81 -5.99
CA SER A 46 10.06 -2.33 -4.65
C SER A 46 8.70 -3.04 -4.63
N ILE A 47 7.71 -2.54 -5.36
CA ILE A 47 6.41 -3.23 -5.52
C ILE A 47 6.60 -4.58 -6.23
N LEU A 48 7.41 -4.63 -7.29
CA LEU A 48 7.70 -5.87 -8.01
C LEU A 48 8.43 -6.89 -7.12
N GLU A 49 9.40 -6.44 -6.32
CA GLU A 49 10.10 -7.30 -5.37
C GLU A 49 9.17 -7.88 -4.30
N LYS A 50 8.24 -7.06 -3.80
CA LYS A 50 7.23 -7.49 -2.82
C LYS A 50 6.22 -8.46 -3.41
N ASN A 51 5.94 -8.39 -4.71
CA ASN A 51 5.04 -9.29 -5.43
C ASN A 51 3.65 -9.45 -4.76
N PRO A 52 2.85 -8.37 -4.65
CA PRO A 52 1.53 -8.41 -4.03
C PRO A 52 0.53 -9.25 -4.85
N ASP A 53 -0.27 -10.09 -4.18
CA ASP A 53 -1.37 -10.82 -4.84
C ASP A 53 -2.50 -9.90 -5.31
N TYR A 54 -2.75 -8.83 -4.55
CA TYR A 54 -3.81 -7.86 -4.81
C TYR A 54 -3.33 -6.43 -4.57
N ILE A 55 -3.75 -5.52 -5.47
CA ILE A 55 -3.53 -4.07 -5.37
C ILE A 55 -4.90 -3.40 -5.22
N LEU A 56 -5.11 -2.77 -4.07
CA LEU A 56 -6.27 -1.93 -3.78
C LEU A 56 -5.88 -0.48 -4.12
N VAL A 57 -6.72 0.23 -4.88
CA VAL A 57 -6.50 1.63 -5.23
C VAL A 57 -7.71 2.42 -4.82
N THR A 58 -7.51 3.51 -4.08
CA THR A 58 -8.61 4.43 -3.75
C THR A 58 -8.97 5.26 -4.98
N LYS A 59 -10.28 5.42 -5.19
CA LYS A 59 -10.80 6.28 -6.24
C LYS A 59 -10.78 7.73 -5.76
N GLU A 60 -10.20 8.63 -6.56
CA GLU A 60 -10.41 10.07 -6.41
C GLU A 60 -11.77 10.42 -7.06
N GLU A 61 -12.59 11.20 -6.37
CA GLU A 61 -13.87 11.72 -6.91
C GLU A 61 -13.65 13.01 -7.70
#